data_AF-A0A815VIW4-F1
#
_entry.id   AF-A0A815VIW4-F1
#
_cell.length_a   1.000
_cell.length_b   1.000
_cell.length_c   1.000
_cell.angle_alpha   90.00
_cell.angle_beta   90.00
_cell.angle_gamma   90.00
#
_symmetry.space_group_name_H-M   'P 1'
#
loop_
_entity.id
_entity.type
_entity.pdbx_description
1 polymer ?
#
loop_
_entity_poly.entity_id
_entity_poly.type
_entity_poly.pdbx_seq_one_letter_code
_entity_poly.pdbx_strand_id
1 'polypeptide(L)'
;MDNRDDVIPHNLLALKGDEFFKWVKQFGGEMLCEILKIQLMDSVEINLNKSPNNYRYSKSIEQFALSSYTLGGKMTYQFVRLNLSPALPSVQTLNKLLSNDDLKINEAQFHFDKLQEYLNQIKVNYAFGAEDCTGVIRRINYDQTTNSFVGFITPLVNGIPIYKYYPTNSFDKLESWFSSTEKSSLLNILMIQPLPSPNNSTIPSAFLLSGYGVINTVKTLFDLTISVKWSCLYLKPKQLLLFFQDPIHLVTKWRNRLLSSTAQLRFGQQYISIEHLIDIIENSSYCKLDHGLTRSDLSPKDRQNFSSCVKITSDDMLSILAAGDDTYGTFVYLYLLKKSISAYVEKTTKINERKWIHFWDRIEN
;
A
#
# COMPACT_ATOMS: atom_id res chain seq x y z
N MET A 1 9.61 11.10 31.60
CA MET A 1 8.74 9.92 31.78
C MET A 1 7.33 10.39 31.49
N ASP A 2 6.92 10.30 30.23
CA ASP A 2 5.60 10.72 29.75
C ASP A 2 5.02 9.47 29.07
N ASN A 3 4.32 8.66 29.87
CA ASN A 3 3.66 7.44 29.39
C ASN A 3 2.45 7.85 28.56
N ARG A 4 2.66 8.08 27.27
CA ARG A 4 1.59 8.04 26.27
C ARG A 4 1.44 6.58 25.86
N ASP A 5 0.57 5.88 26.58
CA ASP A 5 -0.01 4.65 26.07
C ASP A 5 -0.95 5.04 24.91
N ASP A 6 -0.34 5.23 23.73
CA ASP A 6 -0.99 5.46 22.43
C ASP A 6 -1.67 4.17 21.92
N VAL A 7 -2.52 3.57 22.76
CA VAL A 7 -3.27 2.37 22.40
C VAL A 7 -4.67 2.80 22.01
N ILE A 8 -4.97 2.78 20.71
CA ILE A 8 -6.36 2.81 20.22
C ILE A 8 -7.11 1.73 21.00
N PRO A 9 -8.19 2.04 21.74
CA PRO A 9 -8.93 1.03 22.47
C PRO A 9 -9.31 -0.10 21.51
N HIS A 10 -8.92 -1.34 21.84
CA HIS A 10 -9.22 -2.52 21.03
C HIS A 10 -10.72 -2.66 20.71
N ASN A 11 -11.56 -1.99 21.51
CA ASN A 11 -12.95 -1.77 21.20
C ASN A 11 -13.40 -0.38 21.70
N LEU A 12 -13.40 0.62 20.80
CA LEU A 12 -14.02 1.94 21.02
C LEU A 12 -15.49 1.86 21.49
N LEU A 13 -16.13 0.70 21.35
CA LEU A 13 -17.54 0.45 21.63
C LEU A 13 -17.81 -0.12 23.03
N ALA A 14 -16.79 -0.36 23.86
CA ALA A 14 -16.96 -0.68 25.29
C ALA A 14 -17.18 0.57 26.15
N LEU A 15 -17.02 1.75 25.54
CA LEU A 15 -17.04 3.04 26.19
C LEU A 15 -18.47 3.44 26.59
N LYS A 16 -18.69 3.79 27.87
CA LYS A 16 -19.99 4.18 28.43
C LYS A 16 -20.07 5.69 28.69
N GLY A 17 -21.26 6.27 28.52
CA GLY A 17 -21.48 7.70 28.75
C GLY A 17 -20.73 8.58 27.76
N ASP A 18 -20.03 9.61 28.25
CA ASP A 18 -19.28 10.57 27.43
C ASP A 18 -17.94 10.05 26.89
N GLU A 19 -17.57 8.80 27.15
CA GLU A 19 -16.25 8.26 26.83
C GLU A 19 -15.90 8.29 25.33
N PHE A 20 -16.88 8.10 24.43
CA PHE A 20 -16.67 8.31 22.99
C PHE A 20 -16.29 9.75 22.67
N PHE A 21 -17.01 10.72 23.24
CA PHE A 21 -16.73 12.15 23.02
C PHE A 21 -15.44 12.60 23.71
N LYS A 22 -15.04 11.98 24.83
CA LYS A 22 -13.72 12.17 25.43
C LYS A 22 -12.60 11.69 24.51
N TRP A 23 -12.80 10.57 23.82
CA TRP A 23 -11.85 10.06 22.82
C TRP A 23 -11.78 10.97 21.58
N VAL A 24 -12.92 11.38 21.03
CA VAL A 24 -12.96 12.35 19.92
C VAL A 24 -12.30 13.68 20.34
N LYS A 25 -12.50 14.13 21.59
CA LYS A 25 -11.83 15.30 22.15
C LYS A 25 -10.32 15.10 22.29
N GLN A 26 -9.87 13.90 22.63
CA GLN A 26 -8.45 13.56 22.76
C GLN A 26 -7.71 13.55 21.41
N PHE A 27 -8.33 13.00 20.36
CA PHE A 27 -7.67 12.83 19.04
C PHE A 27 -8.01 13.92 18.02
N GLY A 28 -9.24 14.45 18.06
CA GLY A 28 -9.73 15.49 17.16
C GLY A 28 -9.74 16.89 17.78
N GLY A 29 -9.50 17.01 19.08
CA GLY A 29 -9.60 18.25 19.84
C GLY A 29 -11.04 18.57 20.28
N GLU A 30 -11.16 19.43 21.28
CA GLU A 30 -12.44 19.83 21.90
C GLU A 30 -13.40 20.46 20.90
N MET A 31 -12.89 21.35 20.04
CA MET A 31 -13.69 22.05 19.04
C MET A 31 -14.34 21.09 18.03
N LEU A 32 -13.62 20.07 17.57
CA LEU A 32 -14.14 19.10 16.60
C LEU A 32 -15.21 18.20 17.23
N CYS A 33 -15.01 17.83 18.49
CA CYS A 33 -15.98 17.08 19.27
C CYS A 33 -17.29 17.86 19.44
N GLU A 34 -17.21 19.14 19.82
CA GLU A 34 -18.39 20.00 19.98
C GLU A 34 -19.10 20.26 18.64
N ILE A 35 -18.36 20.48 17.54
CA ILE A 35 -18.96 20.63 16.20
C ILE A 35 -19.72 19.37 15.79
N LEU A 36 -19.16 18.18 16.02
CA LEU A 36 -19.83 16.91 15.70
C LEU A 36 -21.08 16.69 16.55
N LYS A 37 -21.03 17.02 17.84
CA LYS A 37 -22.21 16.96 18.72
C LYS A 37 -23.32 17.87 18.22
N ILE A 38 -23.01 19.14 17.95
CA ILE A 38 -23.98 20.12 17.45
C ILE A 38 -24.61 19.62 16.15
N GLN A 39 -23.79 19.19 15.18
CA GLN A 39 -24.32 18.71 13.89
C GLN A 39 -25.19 17.46 14.01
N LEU A 40 -24.87 16.55 14.93
CA LEU A 40 -25.69 15.38 15.20
C LEU A 40 -27.01 15.77 15.89
N MET A 41 -26.97 16.70 16.85
CA MET A 41 -28.16 17.22 17.51
C MET A 41 -29.08 17.95 16.54
N ASP A 42 -28.53 18.80 15.67
CA ASP A 42 -29.28 19.49 14.61
C ASP A 42 -29.94 18.49 13.67
N SER A 43 -29.21 17.44 13.28
CA SER A 43 -29.74 16.35 12.44
C SER A 43 -30.91 15.63 13.13
N VAL A 44 -30.82 15.41 14.44
CA VAL A 44 -31.90 14.84 15.23
C VAL A 44 -33.10 15.78 15.27
N GLU A 45 -32.91 17.05 15.58
CA GLU A 45 -33.98 18.06 15.65
C GLU A 45 -34.74 18.19 14.34
N ILE A 46 -34.02 18.26 13.22
CA ILE A 46 -34.60 18.37 11.88
C ILE A 46 -35.43 17.13 11.49
N ASN A 47 -35.07 15.95 12.02
CA ASN A 47 -35.64 14.67 11.61
C ASN A 47 -36.62 14.07 12.63
N LEU A 48 -36.63 14.54 13.87
CA LEU A 48 -37.49 14.04 14.97
C LEU A 48 -38.96 14.00 14.58
N ASN A 49 -39.45 15.03 13.89
CA ASN A 49 -40.85 15.17 13.48
C ASN A 49 -41.15 14.60 12.09
N LYS A 50 -40.18 13.96 11.44
CA LYS A 50 -40.33 13.42 10.09
C LYS A 50 -40.49 11.91 10.13
N SER A 51 -41.15 11.36 9.12
CA SER A 51 -41.11 9.91 8.90
C SER A 51 -39.70 9.48 8.46
N PRO A 52 -39.26 8.24 8.77
CA PRO A 52 -37.92 7.74 8.42
C PRO A 52 -37.56 7.85 6.93
N ASN A 53 -38.56 7.81 6.04
CA ASN A 53 -38.37 7.95 4.60
C ASN A 53 -38.05 9.39 4.16
N ASN A 54 -38.29 10.37 5.03
CA ASN A 54 -38.15 11.80 4.76
C ASN A 54 -37.00 12.44 5.55
N TYR A 55 -36.15 11.65 6.19
CA TYR A 55 -34.96 12.17 6.87
C TYR A 55 -34.04 12.89 5.88
N ARG A 56 -33.51 14.02 6.32
CA ARG A 56 -32.57 14.85 5.56
C ARG A 56 -31.31 15.04 6.38
N TYR A 57 -30.18 14.96 5.71
CA TYR A 57 -28.86 15.04 6.34
C TYR A 57 -28.05 16.15 5.68
N SER A 58 -27.25 16.83 6.48
CA SER A 58 -26.26 17.76 5.95
C SER A 58 -25.11 16.99 5.29
N LYS A 59 -24.39 17.66 4.38
CA LYS A 59 -23.22 17.07 3.69
C LYS A 59 -22.13 16.60 4.67
N SER A 60 -21.96 17.29 5.80
CA SER A 60 -20.99 16.90 6.83
C SER A 60 -21.39 15.60 7.53
N ILE A 61 -22.68 15.43 7.85
CA ILE A 61 -23.20 14.17 8.43
C ILE A 61 -23.09 13.03 7.42
N GLU A 62 -23.37 13.27 6.15
CA GLU A 62 -23.19 12.28 5.09
C GLU A 62 -21.73 11.84 4.97
N GLN A 63 -20.78 12.79 4.96
CA GLN A 63 -19.34 12.49 4.92
C GLN A 63 -18.84 11.75 6.17
N PHE A 64 -19.32 12.14 7.36
CA PHE A 64 -19.02 11.44 8.60
C PHE A 64 -19.55 10.00 8.57
N ALA A 65 -20.78 9.82 8.10
CA ALA A 65 -21.42 8.53 7.99
C ALA A 65 -20.72 7.62 6.97
N LEU A 66 -20.33 8.15 5.80
CA LEU A 66 -19.54 7.43 4.80
C LEU A 66 -18.17 7.01 5.34
N SER A 67 -17.47 7.91 6.03
CA SER A 67 -16.18 7.61 6.67
C SER A 67 -16.33 6.52 7.74
N SER A 68 -17.33 6.65 8.60
CA SER A 68 -17.63 5.67 9.66
C SER A 68 -18.01 4.30 9.09
N TYR A 69 -18.80 4.28 8.01
CA TYR A 69 -19.18 3.06 7.30
C TYR A 69 -17.99 2.38 6.64
N THR A 70 -17.10 3.16 6.03
CA THR A 70 -15.93 2.65 5.30
C THR A 70 -14.83 2.15 6.24
N LEU A 71 -14.51 2.92 7.29
CA LEU A 71 -13.44 2.59 8.23
C LEU A 71 -13.88 1.60 9.30
N GLY A 72 -15.10 1.77 9.84
CA GLY A 72 -15.64 0.91 10.90
C GLY A 72 -16.35 -0.34 10.36
N GLY A 73 -16.71 -0.35 9.08
CA GLY A 73 -17.45 -1.43 8.45
C GLY A 73 -18.97 -1.38 8.69
N LYS A 74 -19.70 -2.14 7.88
CA LYS A 74 -21.19 -2.14 7.86
C LYS A 74 -21.81 -2.44 9.23
N MET A 75 -21.31 -3.44 9.94
CA MET A 75 -21.90 -3.88 11.22
C MET A 75 -21.75 -2.82 12.30
N THR A 76 -20.55 -2.26 12.44
CA THR A 76 -20.24 -1.16 13.36
C THR A 76 -21.12 0.04 13.06
N TYR A 77 -21.20 0.46 11.79
CA TYR A 77 -22.02 1.58 11.39
C TYR A 77 -23.51 1.35 11.68
N GLN A 78 -24.03 0.16 11.35
CA GLN A 78 -25.43 -0.17 11.62
C GLN A 78 -25.75 -0.14 13.11
N PHE A 79 -24.86 -0.67 13.95
CA PHE A 79 -25.02 -0.60 15.40
C PHE A 79 -25.09 0.85 15.90
N VAL A 80 -24.11 1.69 15.53
CA VAL A 80 -24.09 3.10 15.93
C VAL A 80 -25.33 3.83 15.43
N ARG A 81 -25.70 3.65 14.17
CA ARG A 81 -26.89 4.25 13.57
C ARG A 81 -28.19 3.84 14.28
N LEU A 82 -28.35 2.59 14.68
CA LEU A 82 -29.55 2.13 15.41
C LEU A 82 -29.67 2.81 16.78
N ASN A 83 -28.55 3.05 17.45
CA ASN A 83 -28.52 3.76 18.74
C ASN A 83 -28.62 5.29 18.59
N LEU A 84 -28.36 5.81 17.38
CA LEU A 84 -28.43 7.23 17.04
C LEU A 84 -29.46 7.50 15.94
N SER A 85 -30.55 6.74 15.88
CA SER A 85 -31.67 7.05 14.97
C SER A 85 -32.46 8.21 15.59
N PRO A 86 -32.67 9.37 14.92
CA PRO A 86 -32.61 9.67 13.48
C PRO A 86 -31.37 10.48 13.00
N ALA A 87 -30.32 10.59 13.81
CA ALA A 87 -29.14 11.43 13.54
C ALA A 87 -28.35 11.02 12.29
N LEU A 88 -28.31 9.72 11.97
CA LEU A 88 -27.44 9.15 10.95
C LEU A 88 -28.20 8.51 9.76
N PRO A 89 -27.68 8.65 8.52
CA PRO A 89 -28.28 8.07 7.32
C PRO A 89 -28.47 6.55 7.37
N SER A 90 -29.46 6.07 6.63
CA SER A 90 -29.62 4.63 6.41
C SER A 90 -28.50 4.07 5.52
N VAL A 91 -28.25 2.76 5.61
CA VAL A 91 -27.30 2.09 4.69
C VAL A 91 -27.76 2.20 3.24
N GLN A 92 -29.07 2.22 2.99
CA GLN A 92 -29.60 2.45 1.64
C GLN A 92 -29.27 3.86 1.15
N THR A 93 -29.36 4.86 2.02
CA THR A 93 -28.96 6.24 1.73
C THR A 93 -27.46 6.32 1.44
N LEU A 94 -26.63 5.67 2.25
CA LEU A 94 -25.18 5.61 2.01
C LEU A 94 -24.84 4.93 0.68
N ASN A 95 -25.50 3.81 0.36
CA ASN A 95 -25.30 3.14 -0.92
C ASN A 95 -25.68 4.04 -2.11
N LYS A 96 -26.74 4.85 -1.98
CA LYS A 96 -27.11 5.85 -2.99
C LYS A 96 -26.06 6.95 -3.14
N LEU A 97 -25.46 7.39 -2.04
CA LEU A 97 -24.37 8.37 -2.05
C LEU A 97 -23.11 7.78 -2.69
N LEU A 98 -22.78 6.51 -2.39
CA LEU A 98 -21.66 5.78 -2.98
C LEU A 98 -21.87 5.47 -4.46
N SER A 99 -23.12 5.25 -4.88
CA SER A 99 -23.47 5.02 -6.29
C SER A 99 -23.52 6.31 -7.10
N ASN A 100 -23.25 7.47 -6.51
CA ASN A 100 -23.15 8.71 -7.27
C ASN A 100 -21.93 8.64 -8.20
N ASP A 101 -22.13 8.97 -9.48
CA ASP A 101 -21.17 8.67 -10.56
C ASP A 101 -19.79 9.29 -10.35
N ASP A 102 -19.71 10.42 -9.62
CA ASP A 102 -18.44 11.10 -9.34
C ASP A 102 -17.46 10.26 -8.51
N LEU A 103 -17.96 9.29 -7.74
CA LEU A 103 -17.16 8.43 -6.85
C LEU A 103 -16.95 7.02 -7.43
N LYS A 104 -17.65 6.65 -8.50
CA LYS A 104 -17.55 5.32 -9.09
C LYS A 104 -16.26 5.21 -9.91
N ILE A 105 -15.43 4.25 -9.56
CA ILE A 105 -14.26 3.85 -10.35
C ILE A 105 -14.74 2.85 -11.41
N ASN A 106 -14.43 3.12 -12.67
CA ASN A 106 -14.75 2.21 -13.77
C ASN A 106 -13.48 1.54 -14.29
N GLU A 107 -13.61 0.28 -14.71
CA GLU A 107 -12.50 -0.47 -15.31
C GLU A 107 -11.90 0.29 -16.49
N ALA A 108 -10.56 0.34 -16.56
CA ALA A 108 -9.79 0.98 -17.62
C ALA A 108 -10.02 2.49 -17.80
N GLN A 109 -10.76 3.16 -16.90
CA GLN A 109 -10.90 4.60 -16.92
C GLN A 109 -9.66 5.25 -16.30
N PHE A 110 -9.07 6.22 -16.98
CA PHE A 110 -8.00 7.06 -16.43
C PHE A 110 -8.58 8.39 -15.97
N HIS A 111 -8.24 8.80 -14.75
CA HIS A 111 -8.76 10.02 -14.12
C HIS A 111 -7.73 11.16 -14.13
N PHE A 112 -7.16 11.49 -15.31
CA PHE A 112 -6.13 12.52 -15.43
C PHE A 112 -6.61 13.92 -15.01
N ASP A 113 -7.83 14.31 -15.41
CA ASP A 113 -8.37 15.64 -15.06
C ASP A 113 -8.54 15.78 -13.54
N LYS A 114 -9.11 14.76 -12.88
CA LYS A 114 -9.26 14.72 -11.42
C LYS A 114 -7.91 14.68 -10.71
N LEU A 115 -6.92 13.98 -11.27
CA LEU A 115 -5.55 14.01 -10.76
C LEU A 115 -4.95 15.42 -10.84
N GLN A 116 -5.13 16.12 -11.95
CA GLN A 116 -4.64 17.48 -12.12
C GLN A 116 -5.31 18.44 -11.14
N GLU A 117 -6.63 18.36 -10.98
CA GLU A 117 -7.38 19.12 -9.97
C GLU A 117 -6.83 18.85 -8.57
N TYR A 118 -6.63 17.57 -8.22
CA TYR A 118 -6.10 17.16 -6.93
C TYR A 118 -4.69 17.74 -6.68
N LEU A 119 -3.77 17.59 -7.63
CA LEU A 119 -2.40 18.12 -7.54
C LEU A 119 -2.38 19.65 -7.43
N ASN A 120 -3.26 20.34 -8.16
CA ASN A 120 -3.42 21.80 -8.08
C ASN A 120 -3.94 22.25 -6.71
N GLN A 121 -4.91 21.52 -6.13
CA GLN A 121 -5.45 21.81 -4.81
C GLN A 121 -4.38 21.71 -3.72
N ILE A 122 -3.53 20.67 -3.77
CA ILE A 122 -2.44 20.46 -2.81
C ILE A 122 -1.16 21.23 -3.16
N LYS A 123 -1.12 21.90 -4.32
CA LYS A 123 0.01 22.70 -4.83
C LYS A 123 1.32 21.90 -4.93
N VAL A 124 1.23 20.69 -5.51
CA VAL A 124 2.38 19.78 -5.70
C VAL A 124 2.65 19.59 -7.19
N ASN A 125 3.93 19.70 -7.56
CA ASN A 125 4.39 19.56 -8.95
C ASN A 125 5.03 18.20 -9.25
N TYR A 126 5.36 17.41 -8.22
CA TYR A 126 6.09 16.15 -8.36
C TYR A 126 5.36 15.01 -7.65
N ALA A 127 5.32 13.85 -8.29
CA ALA A 127 4.68 12.66 -7.74
C ALA A 127 5.42 11.40 -8.20
N PHE A 128 5.29 10.33 -7.43
CA PHE A 128 5.66 8.98 -7.85
C PHE A 128 4.47 8.28 -8.48
N GLY A 129 4.67 7.66 -9.63
CA GLY A 129 3.74 6.69 -10.19
C GLY A 129 4.17 5.27 -9.81
N ALA A 130 3.22 4.48 -9.32
CA ALA A 130 3.41 3.06 -9.04
C ALA A 130 2.37 2.25 -9.82
N GLU A 131 2.82 1.15 -10.40
CA GLU A 131 1.98 0.16 -11.08
C GLU A 131 2.26 -1.20 -10.44
N ASP A 132 1.21 -1.91 -10.04
CA ASP A 132 1.32 -3.27 -9.52
C ASP A 132 0.05 -4.09 -9.85
N CYS A 133 0.20 -5.41 -9.88
CA CYS A 133 -0.86 -6.35 -10.20
C CYS A 133 -1.21 -7.21 -8.99
N THR A 134 -2.50 -7.34 -8.69
CA THR A 134 -3.01 -8.24 -7.66
C THR A 134 -3.89 -9.35 -8.24
N GLY A 135 -3.85 -10.54 -7.65
CA GLY A 135 -4.67 -11.67 -8.09
C GLY A 135 -6.15 -11.43 -7.85
N VAL A 136 -6.99 -11.73 -8.84
CA VAL A 136 -8.45 -11.61 -8.72
C VAL A 136 -9.18 -12.89 -9.07
N ILE A 137 -10.39 -13.05 -8.51
CA ILE A 137 -11.29 -14.13 -8.88
C ILE A 137 -11.74 -13.90 -10.32
N ARG A 138 -11.55 -14.90 -11.19
CA ARG A 138 -11.89 -14.86 -12.62
C ARG A 138 -13.40 -14.86 -12.83
N ARG A 139 -14.03 -13.70 -12.65
CA ARG A 139 -15.48 -13.52 -12.76
C ARG A 139 -15.79 -12.38 -13.72
N ILE A 140 -16.74 -12.63 -14.62
CA ILE A 140 -17.31 -11.61 -15.50
C ILE A 140 -18.55 -11.05 -14.82
N ASN A 141 -18.66 -9.73 -14.77
CA ASN A 141 -19.83 -9.03 -14.23
C ASN A 141 -20.41 -8.09 -15.30
N TYR A 142 -21.73 -7.98 -15.31
CA TYR A 142 -22.43 -7.04 -16.17
C TYR A 142 -22.71 -5.74 -15.39
N ASP A 143 -22.31 -4.60 -15.95
CA ASP A 143 -22.68 -3.27 -15.45
C ASP A 143 -23.88 -2.74 -16.24
N GLN A 144 -25.04 -2.76 -15.59
CA GLN A 144 -26.29 -2.25 -16.15
C GLN A 144 -26.23 -0.77 -16.52
N THR A 145 -25.43 0.02 -15.79
CA THR A 145 -25.33 1.48 -15.98
C THR A 145 -24.70 1.81 -17.33
N THR A 146 -23.68 1.05 -17.71
CA THR A 146 -22.88 1.28 -18.90
C THR A 146 -23.21 0.30 -20.03
N ASN A 147 -24.11 -0.66 -19.76
CA ASN A 147 -24.44 -1.76 -20.65
C ASN A 147 -23.17 -2.46 -21.18
N SER A 148 -22.27 -2.80 -20.26
CA SER A 148 -20.97 -3.37 -20.57
C SER A 148 -20.58 -4.49 -19.64
N PHE A 149 -19.64 -5.32 -20.09
CA PHE A 149 -19.10 -6.43 -19.30
C PHE A 149 -17.70 -6.11 -18.78
N VAL A 150 -17.46 -6.43 -17.52
CA VAL A 150 -16.22 -6.19 -16.77
C VAL A 150 -15.61 -7.53 -16.37
N GLY A 151 -14.28 -7.63 -16.38
CA GLY A 151 -13.55 -8.83 -15.94
C GLY A 151 -13.00 -9.73 -17.07
N PHE A 152 -13.22 -9.37 -18.32
CA PHE A 152 -12.40 -9.85 -19.43
C PHE A 152 -11.03 -9.14 -19.43
N ILE A 153 -10.05 -9.70 -20.14
CA ILE A 153 -8.81 -8.97 -20.41
C ILE A 153 -9.15 -7.75 -21.26
N THR A 154 -8.76 -6.56 -20.79
CA THR A 154 -8.96 -5.34 -21.56
C THR A 154 -7.85 -5.19 -22.61
N PRO A 155 -8.17 -5.03 -23.90
CA PRO A 155 -7.14 -4.81 -24.92
C PRO A 155 -6.37 -3.52 -24.66
N LEU A 156 -5.07 -3.56 -24.89
CA LEU A 156 -4.17 -2.41 -24.70
C LEU A 156 -3.74 -1.83 -26.04
N VAL A 157 -3.67 -0.50 -26.11
CA VAL A 157 -3.06 0.25 -27.20
C VAL A 157 -1.91 1.07 -26.60
N ASN A 158 -0.66 0.76 -27.00
CA ASN A 158 0.55 1.37 -26.42
C ASN A 158 0.62 1.27 -24.89
N GLY A 159 0.21 0.12 -24.32
CA GLY A 159 0.19 -0.11 -22.88
C GLY A 159 -0.97 0.53 -22.12
N ILE A 160 -1.86 1.26 -22.80
CA ILE A 160 -3.05 1.89 -22.21
C ILE A 160 -4.29 1.05 -22.55
N PRO A 161 -5.10 0.65 -21.58
CA PRO A 161 -6.32 -0.11 -21.83
C PRO A 161 -7.39 0.74 -22.52
N ILE A 162 -8.17 0.11 -23.39
CA ILE A 162 -9.30 0.77 -24.03
C ILE A 162 -10.48 0.81 -23.05
N TYR A 163 -10.84 2.02 -22.61
CA TYR A 163 -12.00 2.24 -21.74
C TYR A 163 -13.30 1.77 -22.42
N LYS A 164 -14.14 1.05 -21.67
CA LYS A 164 -15.43 0.50 -22.15
C LYS A 164 -15.30 -0.31 -23.44
N TYR A 165 -14.42 -1.31 -23.45
CA TYR A 165 -14.20 -2.14 -24.63
C TYR A 165 -15.32 -3.15 -24.93
N TYR A 166 -16.04 -3.63 -23.91
CA TYR A 166 -17.06 -4.68 -24.05
C TYR A 166 -18.53 -4.20 -23.90
N PRO A 167 -19.01 -3.16 -24.62
CA PRO A 167 -20.42 -2.83 -24.68
C PRO A 167 -21.12 -3.63 -25.79
N THR A 168 -22.28 -4.23 -25.51
CA THR A 168 -23.03 -4.93 -26.55
C THR A 168 -24.52 -4.99 -26.26
N ASN A 169 -25.32 -4.92 -27.34
CA ASN A 169 -26.74 -5.27 -27.35
C ASN A 169 -27.01 -6.58 -28.11
N SER A 170 -25.95 -7.25 -28.59
CA SER A 170 -26.02 -8.48 -29.39
C SER A 170 -25.59 -9.68 -28.56
N PHE A 171 -26.47 -10.68 -28.52
CA PHE A 171 -26.17 -11.97 -27.90
C PHE A 171 -25.03 -12.69 -28.61
N ASP A 172 -24.97 -12.69 -29.94
CA ASP A 172 -23.91 -13.36 -30.70
C ASP A 172 -22.52 -12.78 -30.38
N LYS A 173 -22.42 -11.46 -30.24
CA LYS A 173 -21.17 -10.81 -29.78
C LYS A 173 -20.82 -11.25 -28.36
N LEU A 174 -21.80 -11.29 -27.47
CA LEU A 174 -21.61 -11.73 -26.09
C LEU A 174 -21.11 -13.19 -26.03
N GLU A 175 -21.79 -14.09 -26.75
CA GLU A 175 -21.42 -15.49 -26.87
C GLU A 175 -19.99 -15.62 -27.41
N SER A 176 -19.65 -14.87 -28.47
CA SER A 176 -18.30 -14.87 -29.02
C SER A 176 -17.25 -14.51 -27.96
N TRP A 177 -17.46 -13.47 -27.15
CA TRP A 177 -16.52 -13.07 -26.11
C TRP A 177 -16.38 -14.12 -25.00
N PHE A 178 -17.48 -14.74 -24.58
CA PHE A 178 -17.42 -15.78 -23.56
C PHE A 178 -16.69 -17.04 -24.05
N SER A 179 -16.71 -17.31 -25.36
CA SER A 179 -16.00 -18.43 -25.97
C SER A 179 -14.54 -18.12 -26.33
N SER A 180 -14.23 -16.90 -26.78
CA SER A 180 -12.90 -16.57 -27.33
C SER A 180 -12.02 -15.72 -26.41
N THR A 181 -12.60 -14.96 -25.49
CA THR A 181 -11.87 -13.98 -24.68
C THR A 181 -11.53 -14.56 -23.32
N GLU A 182 -10.25 -14.52 -22.97
CA GLU A 182 -9.80 -14.97 -21.66
C GLU A 182 -10.26 -14.01 -20.55
N LYS A 183 -10.60 -14.60 -19.40
CA LYS A 183 -11.00 -13.86 -18.19
C LYS A 183 -9.75 -13.32 -17.51
N SER A 184 -9.83 -12.08 -17.04
CA SER A 184 -8.77 -11.48 -16.25
C SER A 184 -8.48 -12.32 -14.99
N SER A 185 -7.19 -12.55 -14.73
CA SER A 185 -6.72 -13.20 -13.50
C SER A 185 -5.99 -12.25 -12.57
N LEU A 186 -5.67 -11.05 -13.06
CA LEU A 186 -4.95 -10.01 -12.33
C LEU A 186 -5.67 -8.68 -12.51
N LEU A 187 -5.75 -7.90 -11.45
CA LEU A 187 -6.13 -6.50 -11.52
C LEU A 187 -4.85 -5.67 -11.48
N ASN A 188 -4.55 -4.99 -12.57
CA ASN A 188 -3.49 -3.99 -12.61
C ASN A 188 -4.02 -2.69 -12.01
N ILE A 189 -3.24 -2.06 -11.13
CA ILE A 189 -3.61 -0.84 -10.42
C ILE A 189 -2.51 0.18 -10.62
N LEU A 190 -2.89 1.39 -11.05
CA LEU A 190 -1.97 2.51 -11.20
C LEU A 190 -2.30 3.57 -10.14
N MET A 191 -1.32 3.87 -9.30
CA MET A 191 -1.44 4.86 -8.24
C MET A 191 -0.42 5.97 -8.41
N ILE A 192 -0.82 7.19 -8.06
CA ILE A 192 0.04 8.37 -8.02
C ILE A 192 0.16 8.83 -6.58
N GLN A 193 1.37 8.83 -6.04
CA GLN A 193 1.70 9.34 -4.72
C GLN A 193 2.36 10.72 -4.86
N PRO A 194 1.66 11.83 -4.54
CA PRO A 194 2.28 13.14 -4.59
C PRO A 194 3.41 13.24 -3.56
N LEU A 195 4.43 14.03 -3.89
CA LEU A 195 5.51 14.31 -2.97
C LEU A 195 5.13 15.49 -2.06
N PRO A 196 5.42 15.42 -0.75
CA PRO A 196 5.18 16.55 0.13
C PRO A 196 5.99 17.77 -0.33
N SER A 197 5.33 18.92 -0.42
CA SER A 197 6.01 20.19 -0.67
C SER A 197 6.65 20.68 0.63
N PRO A 198 7.84 21.32 0.60
CA PRO A 198 8.49 21.86 1.80
C PRO A 198 7.58 22.79 2.62
N ASN A 199 6.59 23.40 1.96
CA ASN A 199 5.68 24.38 2.53
C ASN A 199 4.34 23.77 3.01
N ASN A 200 4.12 22.46 2.81
CA ASN A 200 2.88 21.77 3.19
C ASN A 200 3.22 20.62 4.14
N SER A 201 2.82 20.75 5.40
CA SER A 201 3.01 19.72 6.43
C SER A 201 2.07 18.51 6.28
N THR A 202 1.06 18.62 5.42
CA THR A 202 0.10 17.56 5.12
C THR A 202 0.74 16.53 4.20
N ILE A 203 0.78 15.28 4.66
CA ILE A 203 1.18 14.13 3.83
C ILE A 203 0.03 13.88 2.83
N PRO A 204 0.26 14.07 1.52
CA PRO A 204 -0.79 13.88 0.54
C PRO A 204 -1.12 12.39 0.39
N SER A 205 -2.41 12.07 0.30
CA SER A 205 -2.87 10.71 0.03
C SER A 205 -2.52 10.27 -1.38
N ALA A 206 -2.29 8.98 -1.56
CA ALA A 206 -2.17 8.41 -2.89
C ALA A 206 -3.49 8.52 -3.66
N PHE A 207 -3.39 8.76 -4.97
CA PHE A 207 -4.50 8.88 -5.89
C PHE A 207 -4.56 7.66 -6.81
N LEU A 208 -5.71 6.99 -6.88
CA LEU A 208 -5.92 5.91 -7.84
C LEU A 208 -6.16 6.50 -9.23
N LEU A 209 -5.23 6.29 -10.15
CA LEU A 209 -5.33 6.81 -11.51
C LEU A 209 -6.22 5.92 -12.39
N SER A 210 -6.01 4.61 -12.34
CA SER A 210 -6.79 3.63 -13.11
C SER A 210 -6.62 2.22 -12.53
N GLY A 211 -7.56 1.33 -12.83
CA GLY A 211 -7.42 -0.10 -12.60
C GLY A 211 -8.11 -0.92 -13.70
N TYR A 212 -7.49 -2.01 -14.13
CA TYR A 212 -8.01 -2.85 -15.22
C TYR A 212 -7.53 -4.30 -15.19
N GLY A 213 -8.34 -5.19 -15.74
CA GLY A 213 -8.06 -6.63 -15.81
C GLY A 213 -7.00 -7.00 -16.84
N VAL A 214 -6.01 -7.79 -16.42
CA VAL A 214 -4.90 -8.30 -17.24
C VAL A 214 -4.55 -9.76 -16.90
N ILE A 215 -3.54 -10.28 -17.62
CA ILE A 215 -2.85 -11.54 -17.34
C ILE A 215 -1.34 -11.30 -17.30
N ASN A 216 -0.59 -12.24 -16.74
CA ASN A 216 0.87 -12.13 -16.55
C ASN A 216 1.70 -11.87 -17.82
N THR A 217 1.16 -12.12 -19.01
CA THR A 217 1.89 -12.01 -20.29
C THR A 217 1.74 -10.64 -20.95
N VAL A 218 0.87 -9.76 -20.43
CA VAL A 218 0.57 -8.48 -21.05
C VAL A 218 1.59 -7.43 -20.61
N LYS A 219 2.21 -6.76 -21.59
CA LYS A 219 3.07 -5.60 -21.33
C LYS A 219 2.22 -4.40 -20.91
N THR A 220 2.41 -3.92 -19.69
CA THR A 220 1.65 -2.81 -19.12
C THR A 220 2.32 -1.46 -19.39
N LEU A 221 1.79 -0.39 -18.81
CA LEU A 221 2.22 0.99 -19.10
C LEU A 221 3.68 1.25 -18.70
N PHE A 222 4.13 0.68 -17.60
CA PHE A 222 5.51 0.85 -17.11
C PHE A 222 6.44 -0.33 -17.43
N ASP A 223 6.04 -1.22 -18.35
CA ASP A 223 6.96 -2.24 -18.88
C ASP A 223 7.94 -1.62 -19.88
N LEU A 224 9.11 -1.22 -19.38
CA LEU A 224 10.15 -0.56 -20.13
C LEU A 224 11.31 -1.50 -20.41
N THR A 225 11.68 -1.59 -21.69
CA THR A 225 12.92 -2.26 -22.09
C THR A 225 14.10 -1.33 -21.84
N ILE A 226 14.71 -1.45 -20.66
CA ILE A 226 15.92 -0.71 -20.31
C ILE A 226 17.10 -1.29 -21.10
N SER A 227 17.83 -0.44 -21.83
CA SER A 227 19.02 -0.87 -22.56
C SER A 227 20.10 -1.31 -21.58
N VAL A 228 20.81 -2.41 -21.90
CA VAL A 228 21.96 -2.90 -21.13
C VAL A 228 23.10 -1.86 -21.01
N LYS A 229 23.09 -0.82 -21.87
CA LYS A 229 24.04 0.29 -21.85
C LYS A 229 23.66 1.41 -20.87
N TRP A 230 22.48 1.36 -20.25
CA TRP A 230 22.08 2.37 -19.29
C TRP A 230 22.75 2.07 -17.95
N SER A 231 23.57 3.01 -17.46
CA SER A 231 24.00 3.00 -16.07
C SER A 231 22.77 3.16 -15.17
N CYS A 232 22.87 2.64 -13.94
CA CYS A 232 21.85 2.62 -12.89
C CYS A 232 21.22 3.99 -12.53
N LEU A 233 21.73 5.08 -13.10
CA LEU A 233 21.15 6.42 -13.06
C LEU A 233 21.23 7.02 -14.48
N TYR A 234 20.26 6.71 -15.33
CA TYR A 234 20.09 7.47 -16.56
C TYR A 234 19.46 8.80 -16.18
N LEU A 235 20.24 9.88 -16.22
CA LEU A 235 19.81 11.25 -15.99
C LEU A 235 20.17 12.08 -17.24
N LYS A 236 19.22 12.24 -18.17
CA LYS A 236 19.34 13.27 -19.20
C LYS A 236 19.08 14.65 -18.58
N PRO A 237 19.70 15.72 -19.11
CA PRO A 237 19.41 17.10 -18.70
C PRO A 237 17.92 17.50 -18.77
N LYS A 238 17.12 16.78 -19.57
CA LYS A 238 15.66 16.90 -19.65
C LYS A 238 15.02 15.52 -19.53
N GLN A 239 14.91 15.03 -18.30
CA GLN A 239 14.25 13.77 -18.02
C GLN A 239 12.98 14.01 -17.23
N LEU A 240 11.83 13.79 -17.87
CA LEU A 240 10.52 13.92 -17.22
C LEU A 240 10.24 12.77 -16.25
N LEU A 241 10.87 11.60 -16.43
CA LEU A 241 10.55 10.39 -15.70
C LEU A 241 11.81 9.69 -15.19
N LEU A 242 11.80 9.35 -13.90
CA LEU A 242 12.80 8.51 -13.26
C LEU A 242 12.15 7.16 -12.93
N PHE A 243 12.80 6.07 -13.35
CA PHE A 243 12.32 4.72 -13.09
C PHE A 243 13.09 4.09 -11.95
N PHE A 244 12.36 3.55 -10.99
CA PHE A 244 12.91 2.87 -9.83
C PHE A 244 12.28 1.48 -9.74
N GLN A 245 13.08 0.50 -9.32
CA GLN A 245 12.53 -0.78 -8.88
C GLN A 245 12.14 -0.68 -7.41
N ASP A 246 11.14 -1.47 -6.99
CA ASP A 246 10.77 -1.56 -5.59
C ASP A 246 11.95 -2.09 -4.75
N PRO A 247 12.48 -1.28 -3.81
CA PRO A 247 13.61 -1.68 -2.99
C PRO A 247 13.29 -2.85 -2.05
N ILE A 248 12.03 -3.03 -1.61
CA ILE A 248 11.61 -4.17 -0.79
C ILE A 248 11.74 -5.46 -1.60
N HIS A 249 11.30 -5.45 -2.86
CA HIS A 249 11.46 -6.60 -3.76
C HIS A 249 12.93 -6.88 -4.09
N LEU A 250 13.77 -5.85 -4.23
CA LEU A 250 15.21 -6.03 -4.41
C LEU A 250 15.87 -6.70 -3.20
N VAL A 251 15.60 -6.21 -1.99
CA VAL A 251 16.14 -6.76 -0.74
C VAL A 251 15.69 -8.20 -0.52
N THR A 252 14.40 -8.50 -0.77
CA THR A 252 13.89 -9.88 -0.63
C THR A 252 14.48 -10.81 -1.69
N LYS A 253 14.72 -10.36 -2.93
CA LYS A 253 15.48 -11.14 -3.93
C LYS A 253 16.92 -11.40 -3.47
N TRP A 254 17.58 -10.41 -2.88
CA TRP A 254 18.93 -10.53 -2.32
C TRP A 254 18.96 -11.60 -1.21
N ARG A 255 18.01 -11.57 -0.26
CA ARG A 255 17.83 -12.64 0.75
C ARG A 255 17.57 -13.99 0.10
N ASN A 256 16.64 -14.08 -0.84
CA ASN A 256 16.28 -15.34 -1.49
C ASN A 256 17.46 -15.97 -2.25
N ARG A 257 18.42 -15.16 -2.71
CA ARG A 257 19.66 -15.64 -3.30
C ARG A 257 20.57 -16.30 -2.27
N LEU A 258 20.65 -15.76 -1.04
CA LEU A 258 21.38 -16.39 0.07
C LEU A 258 20.75 -17.72 0.49
N LEU A 259 19.42 -17.80 0.51
CA LEU A 259 18.68 -19.02 0.86
C LEU A 259 18.61 -20.07 -0.25
N SER A 260 19.17 -19.77 -1.43
CA SER A 260 19.05 -20.63 -2.59
C SER A 260 20.07 -21.76 -2.53
N SER A 261 19.59 -23.01 -2.55
CA SER A 261 20.46 -24.20 -2.62
C SER A 261 21.24 -24.33 -3.93
N THR A 262 20.89 -23.56 -4.97
CA THR A 262 21.53 -23.59 -6.29
C THR A 262 22.50 -22.42 -6.51
N ALA A 263 22.49 -21.42 -5.62
CA ALA A 263 23.37 -20.27 -5.73
C ALA A 263 24.69 -20.54 -5.00
N GLN A 264 25.81 -20.40 -5.70
CA GLN A 264 27.10 -20.25 -5.06
C GLN A 264 27.43 -18.76 -4.99
N LEU A 265 27.60 -18.24 -3.78
CA LEU A 265 27.87 -16.83 -3.51
C LEU A 265 29.29 -16.68 -2.95
N ARG A 266 30.08 -15.79 -3.55
CA ARG A 266 31.44 -15.48 -3.13
C ARG A 266 31.75 -14.00 -3.31
N PHE A 267 32.56 -13.45 -2.41
CA PHE A 267 33.25 -12.18 -2.59
C PHE A 267 34.75 -12.43 -2.61
N GLY A 268 35.38 -12.33 -3.79
CA GLY A 268 36.77 -12.76 -3.96
C GLY A 268 36.93 -14.23 -3.57
N GLN A 269 37.76 -14.48 -2.55
CA GLN A 269 38.00 -15.83 -2.00
C GLN A 269 37.05 -16.22 -0.86
N GLN A 270 36.27 -15.27 -0.33
CA GLN A 270 35.40 -15.49 0.81
C GLN A 270 34.09 -16.16 0.37
N TYR A 271 33.69 -17.20 1.10
CA TYR A 271 32.44 -17.91 0.85
C TYR A 271 31.28 -17.24 1.60
N ILE A 272 30.12 -17.15 0.95
CA ILE A 272 28.89 -16.67 1.57
C ILE A 272 27.95 -17.86 1.69
N SER A 273 27.59 -18.20 2.92
CA SER A 273 26.72 -19.33 3.22
C SER A 273 25.61 -18.94 4.18
N ILE A 274 24.45 -19.55 3.96
CA ILE A 274 23.36 -19.58 4.95
C ILE A 274 23.72 -20.47 6.14
N GLU A 275 24.59 -21.47 5.94
CA GLU A 275 25.02 -22.39 7.00
C GLU A 275 25.68 -21.63 8.16
N HIS A 276 26.41 -20.54 7.88
CA HIS A 276 26.99 -19.69 8.94
C HIS A 276 25.92 -19.15 9.91
N LEU A 277 24.71 -18.85 9.43
CA LEU A 277 23.60 -18.39 10.29
C LEU A 277 22.92 -19.56 11.00
N ILE A 278 22.88 -20.73 10.36
CA ILE A 278 22.35 -21.95 10.94
C ILE A 278 23.23 -22.38 12.12
N ASP A 279 24.55 -22.38 11.93
CA ASP A 279 25.53 -22.72 12.95
C ASP A 279 25.39 -21.78 14.15
N ILE A 280 25.21 -20.48 13.95
CA ILE A 280 24.96 -19.52 15.04
C ILE A 280 23.67 -19.85 15.81
N ILE A 281 22.59 -20.22 15.11
CA ILE A 281 21.30 -20.57 15.75
C ILE A 281 21.40 -21.88 16.55
N GLU A 282 22.24 -22.82 16.11
CA GLU A 282 22.37 -24.14 16.74
C GLU A 282 23.50 -24.24 17.76
N ASN A 283 24.43 -23.28 17.74
CA ASN A 283 25.57 -23.28 18.64
C ASN A 283 25.14 -22.95 20.08
N SER A 284 25.47 -23.85 21.01
CA SER A 284 25.17 -23.71 22.44
C SER A 284 25.79 -22.49 23.11
N SER A 285 26.80 -21.86 22.49
CA SER A 285 27.44 -20.64 22.99
C SER A 285 26.57 -19.38 22.83
N TYR A 286 25.54 -19.42 21.97
CA TYR A 286 24.62 -18.32 21.74
C TYR A 286 23.21 -18.73 22.11
N CYS A 287 22.46 -17.81 22.70
CA CYS A 287 21.03 -17.95 22.92
C CYS A 287 20.25 -17.05 21.95
N LYS A 288 18.95 -17.30 21.83
CA LYS A 288 18.06 -16.50 20.96
C LYS A 288 18.11 -15.00 21.22
N LEU A 289 18.42 -14.58 22.45
CA LEU A 289 18.54 -13.16 22.79
C LEU A 289 19.79 -12.51 22.19
N ASP A 290 20.84 -13.29 21.96
CA ASP A 290 22.11 -12.79 21.40
C ASP A 290 21.98 -12.54 19.90
N HIS A 291 21.21 -13.38 19.20
CA HIS A 291 21.16 -13.36 17.74
C HIS A 291 19.78 -12.99 17.16
N GLY A 292 18.69 -13.09 17.93
CA GLY A 292 17.34 -12.65 17.55
C GLY A 292 16.64 -13.48 16.46
N LEU A 293 17.27 -14.55 15.97
CA LEU A 293 16.78 -15.37 14.86
C LEU A 293 16.03 -16.64 15.32
N THR A 294 15.19 -17.16 14.43
CA THR A 294 14.59 -18.50 14.54
C THR A 294 14.78 -19.26 13.23
N ARG A 295 14.69 -20.60 13.26
CA ARG A 295 14.80 -21.42 12.04
C ARG A 295 13.82 -21.02 10.92
N SER A 296 12.63 -20.53 11.27
CA SER A 296 11.65 -20.07 10.29
C SER A 296 12.10 -18.79 9.56
N ASP A 297 12.95 -17.95 10.16
CA ASP A 297 13.48 -16.75 9.51
C ASP A 297 14.43 -17.08 8.35
N LEU A 298 14.99 -18.30 8.33
CA LEU A 298 15.84 -18.82 7.26
C LEU A 298 15.07 -19.72 6.28
N SER A 299 13.74 -19.83 6.41
CA SER A 299 12.92 -20.67 5.54
C SER A 299 12.78 -20.05 4.13
N PRO A 300 13.07 -20.82 3.06
CA PRO A 300 12.91 -20.34 1.68
C PRO A 300 11.46 -20.38 1.19
N LYS A 301 10.52 -20.93 1.98
CA LYS A 301 9.11 -21.06 1.59
C LYS A 301 8.43 -19.70 1.41
N ASP A 302 8.73 -18.76 2.30
CA ASP A 302 8.21 -17.39 2.23
C ASP A 302 9.24 -16.46 1.57
N ARG A 303 9.10 -16.33 0.25
CA ARG A 303 9.96 -15.50 -0.59
C ARG A 303 9.69 -14.01 -0.47
N GLN A 304 8.57 -13.60 0.12
CA GLN A 304 8.18 -12.20 0.27
C GLN A 304 8.44 -11.67 1.69
N ASN A 305 9.01 -12.49 2.58
CA ASN A 305 9.27 -12.10 3.95
C ASN A 305 10.41 -11.05 4.09
N PHE A 306 10.03 -9.79 4.01
CA PHE A 306 10.91 -8.66 4.28
C PHE A 306 11.33 -8.59 5.75
N SER A 307 10.46 -8.99 6.69
CA SER A 307 10.78 -8.93 8.12
C SER A 307 12.00 -9.79 8.47
N SER A 308 12.13 -10.97 7.86
CA SER A 308 13.32 -11.81 8.02
C SER A 308 14.57 -11.18 7.40
N CYS A 309 14.45 -10.36 6.35
CA CYS A 309 15.59 -9.60 5.81
C CYS A 309 16.14 -8.64 6.86
N VAL A 310 15.26 -7.91 7.57
CA VAL A 310 15.67 -6.98 8.64
C VAL A 310 16.36 -7.73 9.77
N LYS A 311 15.79 -8.86 10.20
CA LYS A 311 16.34 -9.66 11.31
C LYS A 311 17.73 -10.24 11.02
N ILE A 312 17.94 -10.84 9.84
CA ILE A 312 19.26 -11.41 9.50
C ILE A 312 20.35 -10.33 9.35
N THR A 313 19.95 -9.06 9.22
CA THR A 313 20.84 -7.90 9.18
C THR A 313 20.89 -7.10 10.49
N SER A 314 20.44 -7.67 11.61
CA SER A 314 20.52 -6.99 12.92
C SER A 314 21.97 -6.71 13.31
N ASP A 315 22.20 -5.66 14.11
CA ASP A 315 23.56 -5.34 14.58
C ASP A 315 24.14 -6.48 15.42
N ASP A 316 23.33 -7.16 16.21
CA ASP A 316 23.77 -8.29 17.03
C ASP A 316 24.25 -9.46 16.15
N MET A 317 23.48 -9.83 15.11
CA MET A 317 23.88 -10.84 14.14
C MET A 317 25.18 -10.49 13.41
N LEU A 318 25.29 -9.24 12.97
CA LEU A 318 26.48 -8.78 12.24
C LEU A 318 27.71 -8.76 13.14
N SER A 319 27.55 -8.44 14.43
CA SER A 319 28.64 -8.44 15.40
C SER A 319 29.18 -9.86 15.64
N ILE A 320 28.28 -10.86 15.72
CA ILE A 320 28.67 -12.27 15.85
C ILE A 320 29.42 -12.75 14.60
N LEU A 321 28.89 -12.45 13.40
CA LEU A 321 29.54 -12.82 12.14
C LEU A 321 30.86 -12.07 11.89
N ALA A 322 31.04 -10.87 12.44
CA ALA A 322 32.29 -10.13 12.31
C ALA A 322 33.43 -10.77 13.13
N ALA A 323 33.11 -11.56 14.15
CA ALA A 323 34.09 -12.20 15.03
C ALA A 323 34.69 -13.50 14.46
N GLY A 324 34.06 -14.10 13.44
CA GLY A 324 34.52 -15.34 12.82
C GLY A 324 35.21 -15.12 11.47
N ASP A 325 36.46 -15.60 11.33
CA ASP A 325 37.27 -15.46 10.11
C ASP A 325 36.63 -16.15 8.88
N ASP A 326 35.98 -17.29 9.07
CA ASP A 326 35.28 -18.06 8.04
C ASP A 326 33.90 -17.47 7.69
N THR A 327 33.34 -16.66 8.57
CA THR A 327 32.02 -16.02 8.38
C THR A 327 32.09 -14.62 7.78
N TYR A 328 33.30 -14.05 7.59
CA TYR A 328 33.50 -12.68 7.12
C TYR A 328 32.83 -12.38 5.77
N GLY A 329 32.85 -13.34 4.83
CA GLY A 329 32.14 -13.19 3.55
C GLY A 329 30.64 -12.96 3.73
N THR A 330 29.99 -13.75 4.59
CA THR A 330 28.57 -13.61 4.95
C THR A 330 28.31 -12.31 5.70
N PHE A 331 29.21 -11.88 6.60
CA PHE A 331 29.14 -10.58 7.27
C PHE A 331 29.07 -9.44 6.24
N VAL A 332 30.02 -9.36 5.30
CA VAL A 332 30.04 -8.30 4.27
C VAL A 332 28.76 -8.32 3.44
N TYR A 333 28.29 -9.50 3.04
CA TYR A 333 27.06 -9.65 2.27
C TYR A 333 25.82 -9.10 2.99
N LEU A 334 25.64 -9.47 4.26
CA LEU A 334 24.51 -9.00 5.07
C LEU A 334 24.65 -7.54 5.48
N TYR A 335 25.88 -7.05 5.68
CA TYR A 335 26.15 -5.64 5.93
C TYR A 335 25.73 -4.77 4.74
N LEU A 336 26.09 -5.17 3.51
CA LEU A 336 25.65 -4.47 2.29
C LEU A 336 24.12 -4.50 2.12
N LEU A 337 23.49 -5.62 2.47
CA LEU A 337 22.03 -5.73 2.49
C LEU A 337 21.42 -4.74 3.50
N LYS A 338 21.97 -4.66 4.71
CA LYS A 338 21.55 -3.69 5.74
C LYS A 338 21.64 -2.25 5.24
N LYS A 339 22.78 -1.89 4.64
CA LYS A 339 23.00 -0.55 4.09
C LYS A 339 21.99 -0.23 2.98
N SER A 340 21.65 -1.20 2.15
CA SER A 340 20.62 -1.06 1.12
C SER A 340 19.23 -0.81 1.75
N ILE A 341 18.88 -1.52 2.82
CA ILE A 341 17.62 -1.32 3.58
C ILE A 341 17.57 0.11 4.15
N SER A 342 18.61 0.56 4.84
CA SER A 342 18.64 1.92 5.41
C SER A 342 18.65 3.01 4.33
N ALA A 343 19.32 2.77 3.20
CA ALA A 343 19.40 3.75 2.11
C ALA A 343 18.08 3.93 1.35
N TYR A 344 17.28 2.87 1.17
CA TYR A 344 16.13 2.90 0.25
C TYR A 344 14.78 2.55 0.87
N VAL A 345 14.73 1.85 2.00
CA VAL A 345 13.46 1.38 2.60
C VAL A 345 13.13 2.12 3.89
N GLU A 346 14.12 2.34 4.75
CA GLU A 346 13.93 2.93 6.06
C GLU A 346 13.46 4.39 5.94
N LYS A 347 12.35 4.75 6.59
CA LYS A 347 11.74 6.11 6.47
C LYS A 347 12.42 7.15 7.37
N THR A 348 13.03 6.70 8.46
CA THR A 348 13.70 7.53 9.48
C THR A 348 15.06 8.04 9.03
N THR A 349 15.72 7.35 8.08
CA THR A 349 17.04 7.72 7.58
C THR A 349 17.00 9.06 6.85
N LYS A 350 17.76 10.03 7.35
CA LYS A 350 17.79 11.40 6.79
C LYS A 350 18.47 11.41 5.44
N ILE A 351 18.09 12.35 4.58
CA ILE A 351 18.69 12.50 3.22
C ILE A 351 20.22 12.61 3.29
N ASN A 352 20.76 13.35 4.28
CA ASN A 352 22.21 13.50 4.43
C ASN A 352 22.90 12.18 4.80
N GLU A 353 22.27 11.33 5.61
CA GLU A 353 22.82 10.01 5.97
C GLU A 353 22.83 9.09 4.74
N ARG A 354 21.80 9.17 3.88
CA ARG A 354 21.73 8.39 2.63
C ARG A 354 22.88 8.69 1.66
N LYS A 355 23.43 9.91 1.67
CA LYS A 355 24.60 10.27 0.85
C LYS A 355 25.84 9.49 1.25
N TRP A 356 26.03 9.27 2.56
CA TRP A 356 27.23 8.67 3.13
C TRP A 356 27.15 7.14 3.25
N ILE A 357 25.95 6.55 3.24
CA ILE A 357 25.78 5.09 3.27
C ILE A 357 26.49 4.39 2.09
N HIS A 358 26.77 5.11 1.00
CA HIS A 358 27.50 4.61 -0.17
C HIS A 358 29.02 4.85 -0.16
N PHE A 359 29.54 5.68 0.74
CA PHE A 359 30.97 5.93 0.86
C PHE A 359 31.55 5.04 1.97
N TRP A 360 32.38 4.09 1.54
CA TRP A 360 33.13 3.13 2.35
C TRP A 360 34.17 3.81 3.25
N ASP A 361 33.76 4.54 4.29
CA ASP A 361 34.70 5.21 5.19
C ASP A 361 35.23 4.31 6.33
N ARG A 362 34.99 2.98 6.32
CA ARG A 362 35.47 2.06 7.37
C ARG A 362 35.80 0.63 6.90
N ILE A 363 36.60 0.47 5.83
CA ILE A 363 37.47 -0.73 5.70
C ILE A 363 38.92 -0.25 5.52
N GLU A 364 39.35 0.61 6.42
CA GLU A 364 40.77 0.77 6.75
C GLU A 364 40.82 0.86 8.27
N ASN A 365 40.92 -0.32 8.91
CA ASN A 365 41.59 -0.57 10.19
C ASN A 365 41.61 -2.08 10.43
#